data_AF-A0A603XGA3-F1
#
_entry.id   AF-A0A603XGA3-F1
#
_cell.length_a   1.000
_cell.length_b   1.000
_cell.length_c   1.000
_cell.angle_alpha   90.00
_cell.angle_beta   90.00
_cell.angle_gamma   90.00
#
_symmetry.space_group_name_H-M   'P 1'
#
loop_
_entity.id
_entity.type
_entity.pdbx_description
1 polymer ?
#
loop_
_entity_poly.entity_id
_entity_poly.type
_entity_poly.pdbx_seq_one_letter_code
_entity_poly.pdbx_strand_id
1 'polypeptide(L)'
;CIWFSGFWSQGDGACFEGDYRYQPGAAQNIRQHAPQDEELHRIADELQAIQQRNLWQLQADIQHQGRYYHEYSMHITVERDSPTGQQATDDADGVLSDALRDLARWLYQQLEMQYDWLTSPEAVDEALIAGGYTFTETGLRFG
;
A
#
# COMPACT_ATOMS: atom_id res chain seq x y z
N CYS A 1 -8.29 7.17 -0.10
CA CYS A 1 -7.19 7.88 0.62
C CYS A 1 -6.18 6.86 1.11
N ILE A 2 -4.92 7.25 1.39
CA ILE A 2 -3.91 6.38 2.03
C ILE A 2 -3.54 7.04 3.37
N TRP A 3 -3.54 6.25 4.44
CA TRP A 3 -3.22 6.67 5.79
C TRP A 3 -2.15 5.75 6.37
N PHE A 4 -1.30 6.26 7.24
CA PHE A 4 -0.29 5.46 7.93
C PHE A 4 -0.02 6.03 9.33
N SER A 5 0.51 5.20 10.21
CA SER A 5 1.01 5.63 11.52
C SER A 5 2.43 5.11 11.73
N GLY A 6 3.33 6.03 12.11
CA GLY A 6 4.68 5.77 12.60
C GLY A 6 5.64 4.98 11.70
N PHE A 7 6.80 4.69 12.27
CA PHE A 7 7.89 3.79 11.84
C PHE A 7 8.65 3.21 13.07
N TRP A 8 8.03 3.23 14.27
CA TRP A 8 8.75 3.09 15.55
C TRP A 8 7.98 2.38 16.66
N SER A 9 6.68 2.14 16.47
CA SER A 9 5.77 1.62 17.50
C SER A 9 5.06 0.37 17.01
N GLN A 10 4.74 -0.51 17.97
CA GLN A 10 3.88 -1.65 17.69
C GLN A 10 2.46 -1.17 17.34
N GLY A 11 1.96 -1.59 16.18
CA GLY A 11 0.68 -1.14 15.62
C GLY A 11 0.81 -0.08 14.53
N ASP A 12 2.02 0.33 14.21
CA ASP A 12 2.34 1.12 13.03
C ASP A 12 2.11 0.31 11.75
N GLY A 13 1.71 1.00 10.68
CA GLY A 13 1.29 0.38 9.43
C GLY A 13 0.68 1.40 8.48
N ALA A 14 0.11 0.91 7.38
CA ALA A 14 -0.69 1.71 6.47
C ALA A 14 -2.04 1.06 6.21
N CYS A 15 -3.02 1.88 5.85
CA CYS A 15 -4.31 1.46 5.34
C CYS A 15 -4.73 2.38 4.19
N PHE A 16 -5.68 1.95 3.39
CA PHE A 16 -6.24 2.78 2.34
C PHE A 16 -7.73 2.57 2.20
N GLU A 17 -8.38 3.53 1.55
CA GLU A 17 -9.81 3.54 1.25
C GLU A 17 -10.02 3.70 -0.25
N GLY A 18 -11.03 3.01 -0.78
CA GLY A 18 -11.44 3.11 -2.18
C GLY A 18 -12.16 1.86 -2.67
N ASP A 19 -12.45 1.86 -3.97
CA ASP A 19 -13.07 0.73 -4.66
C ASP A 19 -12.02 -0.09 -5.41
N TYR A 20 -12.12 -1.41 -5.30
CA TYR A 20 -11.39 -2.36 -6.13
C TYR A 20 -12.32 -2.97 -7.19
N ARG A 21 -11.84 -3.01 -8.44
CA ARG A 21 -12.44 -3.77 -9.55
C ARG A 21 -11.35 -4.33 -10.45
N TYR A 22 -11.66 -5.41 -11.16
CA TYR A 22 -10.75 -5.93 -12.16
C TYR A 22 -10.49 -4.89 -13.26
N GLN A 23 -9.21 -4.69 -13.58
CA GLN A 23 -8.79 -3.90 -14.72
C GLN A 23 -7.92 -4.77 -15.64
N PRO A 24 -8.33 -5.01 -16.90
CA PRO A 24 -7.52 -5.74 -17.87
C PRO A 24 -6.12 -5.14 -18.02
N GLY A 25 -5.10 -5.98 -17.95
CA GLY A 25 -3.70 -5.59 -18.10
C GLY A 25 -3.05 -4.99 -16.84
N ALA A 26 -3.75 -4.91 -15.70
CA ALA A 26 -3.20 -4.34 -14.46
C ALA A 26 -1.87 -4.98 -14.05
N ALA A 27 -1.79 -6.31 -14.00
CA ALA A 27 -0.58 -7.02 -13.59
C ALA A 27 0.61 -6.82 -14.56
N GLN A 28 0.33 -6.56 -15.84
CA GLN A 28 1.37 -6.21 -16.82
C GLN A 28 1.84 -4.76 -16.64
N ASN A 29 0.91 -3.82 -16.43
CA ASN A 29 1.23 -2.42 -16.21
C ASN A 29 2.05 -2.22 -14.92
N ILE A 30 1.73 -2.97 -13.86
CA ILE A 30 2.51 -2.99 -12.61
C ILE A 30 3.95 -3.43 -12.89
N ARG A 31 4.15 -4.52 -13.63
CA ARG A 31 5.49 -5.00 -14.02
C ARG A 31 6.28 -4.03 -14.88
N GLN A 32 5.60 -3.24 -15.72
CA GLN A 32 6.26 -2.22 -16.51
C GLN A 32 6.70 -1.02 -15.64
N HIS A 33 5.88 -0.67 -14.65
CA HIS A 33 6.16 0.44 -13.74
C HIS A 33 7.25 0.11 -12.71
N ALA A 34 7.19 -1.09 -12.12
CA ALA A 34 8.06 -1.55 -11.05
C ALA A 34 8.72 -2.89 -11.40
N PRO A 35 9.59 -2.96 -12.42
CA PRO A 35 10.06 -4.22 -12.99
C PRO A 35 10.86 -5.12 -12.06
N GLN A 36 11.34 -4.59 -10.92
CA GLN A 36 12.15 -5.31 -9.94
C GLN A 36 11.38 -5.62 -8.64
N ASP A 37 10.12 -5.19 -8.53
CA ASP A 37 9.33 -5.35 -7.30
C ASP A 37 8.59 -6.68 -7.28
N GLU A 38 9.28 -7.72 -6.82
CA GLU A 38 8.75 -9.08 -6.78
C GLU A 38 7.52 -9.23 -5.87
N GLU A 39 7.45 -8.46 -4.78
CA GLU A 39 6.33 -8.52 -3.85
C GLU A 39 5.08 -7.87 -4.43
N LEU A 40 5.23 -6.71 -5.07
CA LEU A 40 4.11 -6.08 -5.78
C LEU A 40 3.61 -6.96 -6.94
N HIS A 41 4.51 -7.69 -7.61
CA HIS A 41 4.13 -8.67 -8.62
C HIS A 41 3.33 -9.83 -8.03
N ARG A 42 3.76 -10.38 -6.88
CA ARG A 42 3.03 -11.45 -6.18
C ARG A 42 1.61 -11.02 -5.84
N ILE A 43 1.45 -9.84 -5.24
CA ILE A 43 0.13 -9.28 -4.88
C ILE A 43 -0.76 -9.12 -6.13
N ALA A 44 -0.20 -8.58 -7.22
CA ALA A 44 -0.93 -8.43 -8.48
C ALA A 44 -1.40 -9.77 -9.07
N ASP A 45 -0.55 -10.80 -8.98
CA ASP A 45 -0.88 -12.13 -9.48
C ASP A 45 -1.95 -12.82 -8.63
N GLU A 46 -1.95 -12.63 -7.31
CA GLU A 46 -2.99 -13.15 -6.42
C GLU A 46 -4.35 -12.49 -6.69
N LEU A 47 -4.38 -11.16 -6.83
CA LEU A 47 -5.57 -10.41 -7.22
C LEU A 47 -6.10 -10.88 -8.59
N GLN A 48 -5.21 -11.14 -9.55
CA GLN A 48 -5.59 -11.66 -10.87
C GLN A 48 -6.13 -13.09 -10.80
N ALA A 49 -5.50 -13.97 -10.02
CA ALA A 49 -5.91 -15.36 -9.87
C ALA A 49 -7.31 -15.47 -9.25
N ILE A 50 -7.59 -14.70 -8.18
CA ILE A 50 -8.90 -14.74 -7.54
C ILE A 50 -10.00 -14.12 -8.42
N GLN A 51 -9.66 -13.10 -9.20
CA GLN A 51 -10.56 -12.56 -10.22
C GLN A 51 -10.88 -13.58 -11.31
N GLN A 52 -9.88 -14.28 -11.86
CA GLN A 52 -10.08 -15.29 -12.90
C GLN A 52 -11.07 -16.38 -12.46
N ARG A 53 -10.93 -16.84 -11.21
CA ARG A 53 -11.81 -17.85 -10.60
C ARG A 53 -13.24 -17.37 -10.42
N ASN A 54 -13.45 -16.06 -10.35
CA ASN A 54 -14.75 -15.41 -10.20
C ASN A 54 -15.19 -14.70 -11.49
N LEU A 55 -14.68 -15.15 -12.64
CA LEU A 55 -15.02 -14.64 -13.98
C LEU A 55 -14.81 -13.13 -14.13
N TRP A 56 -13.82 -12.57 -13.43
CA TRP A 56 -13.45 -11.15 -13.47
C TRP A 56 -14.52 -10.20 -12.92
N GLN A 57 -15.41 -10.71 -12.06
CA GLN A 57 -16.58 -9.99 -11.53
C GLN A 57 -16.46 -9.60 -10.06
N LEU A 58 -15.30 -9.80 -9.41
CA LEU A 58 -15.15 -9.35 -8.03
C LEU A 58 -14.99 -7.84 -7.98
N GLN A 59 -15.68 -7.23 -7.03
CA GLN A 59 -15.48 -5.87 -6.60
C GLN A 59 -15.31 -5.85 -5.08
N ALA A 60 -14.61 -4.84 -4.56
CA ALA A 60 -14.56 -4.60 -3.14
C ALA A 60 -14.67 -3.12 -2.81
N ASP A 61 -15.44 -2.81 -1.77
CA ASP A 61 -15.43 -1.51 -1.09
C ASP A 61 -14.47 -1.61 0.10
N ILE A 62 -13.58 -0.63 0.22
CA ILE A 62 -12.51 -0.61 1.21
C ILE A 62 -12.64 0.66 2.03
N GLN A 63 -12.89 0.50 3.32
CA GLN A 63 -13.11 1.60 4.26
C GLN A 63 -12.16 1.48 5.44
N HIS A 64 -11.75 2.61 6.00
CA HIS A 64 -11.05 2.63 7.28
C HIS A 64 -12.06 2.47 8.43
N GLN A 65 -11.71 1.66 9.42
CA GLN A 65 -12.46 1.53 10.66
C GLN A 65 -11.54 1.61 11.88
N GLY A 66 -12.01 2.32 12.91
CA GLY A 66 -11.34 2.43 14.19
C GLY A 66 -10.37 3.61 14.27
N ARG A 67 -9.39 3.51 15.17
CA ARG A 67 -8.47 4.60 15.52
C ARG A 67 -7.04 4.42 15.00
N TYR A 68 -6.69 3.21 14.58
CA TYR A 68 -5.34 2.85 14.16
C TYR A 68 -5.27 2.78 12.63
N TYR A 69 -4.08 2.98 12.08
CA TYR A 69 -3.83 3.01 10.64
C TYR A 69 -2.87 1.86 10.29
N HIS A 70 -3.42 0.68 10.03
CA HIS A 70 -2.70 -0.52 9.65
C HIS A 70 -3.60 -1.42 8.80
N GLU A 71 -3.08 -2.48 8.20
CA GLU A 71 -3.82 -3.32 7.25
C GLU A 71 -5.11 -3.92 7.83
N TYR A 72 -5.10 -4.29 9.12
CA TYR A 72 -6.29 -4.79 9.81
C TYR A 72 -7.30 -3.72 10.26
N SER A 73 -7.02 -2.43 10.05
CA SER A 73 -8.02 -1.37 10.23
C SER A 73 -8.85 -1.14 8.96
N MET A 74 -8.59 -1.89 7.90
CA MET A 74 -9.40 -1.90 6.68
C MET A 74 -10.60 -2.84 6.85
N HIS A 75 -11.80 -2.26 6.75
CA HIS A 75 -13.02 -3.00 6.53
C HIS A 75 -13.22 -3.17 5.03
N ILE A 76 -13.16 -4.42 4.58
CA ILE A 76 -13.22 -4.78 3.16
C ILE A 76 -14.51 -5.57 2.97
N THR A 77 -15.37 -5.08 2.08
CA THR A 77 -16.60 -5.78 1.69
C THR A 77 -16.42 -6.30 0.27
N VAL A 78 -16.37 -7.62 0.11
CA VAL A 78 -16.19 -8.26 -1.20
C VAL A 78 -17.51 -8.74 -1.76
N GLU A 79 -17.79 -8.37 -3.00
CA GLU A 79 -18.98 -8.79 -3.72
C GLU A 79 -18.64 -9.27 -5.12
N ARG A 80 -19.53 -10.07 -5.70
CA ARG A 80 -19.46 -10.45 -7.10
C ARG A 80 -20.59 -9.78 -7.87
N ASP A 81 -20.24 -8.93 -8.83
CA ASP A 81 -21.18 -8.26 -9.73
C ASP A 81 -21.67 -9.24 -10.81
N SER A 82 -22.49 -10.20 -10.39
CA SER A 82 -23.07 -11.21 -11.27
C SER A 82 -24.45 -10.77 -11.76
N PRO A 83 -24.68 -10.61 -13.08
CA PRO A 83 -25.99 -10.29 -13.65
C PRO A 83 -27.09 -11.31 -13.30
N THR A 84 -26.68 -12.55 -12.99
CA THR A 84 -27.57 -13.66 -12.63
C THR A 84 -27.64 -13.91 -11.12
N GLY A 85 -27.03 -13.05 -10.29
CA GLY A 85 -27.01 -13.18 -8.83
C GLY A 85 -26.17 -14.34 -8.28
N GLN A 86 -25.20 -14.87 -9.05
CA GLN A 86 -24.26 -15.86 -8.55
C GLN A 86 -23.37 -15.25 -7.48
N GLN A 87 -23.21 -15.97 -6.38
CA GLN A 87 -22.28 -15.60 -5.34
C GLN A 87 -20.82 -15.76 -5.79
N ALA A 88 -19.93 -15.09 -5.07
CA ALA A 88 -18.49 -15.30 -5.19
C ALA A 88 -18.12 -16.72 -4.74
N THR A 89 -16.90 -17.17 -5.06
CA THR A 89 -16.36 -18.40 -4.46
C THR A 89 -16.24 -18.25 -2.95
N ASP A 90 -16.38 -19.36 -2.20
CA ASP A 90 -16.43 -19.33 -0.73
C ASP A 90 -15.23 -18.65 -0.06
N ASP A 91 -14.07 -18.68 -0.70
CA ASP A 91 -12.81 -18.09 -0.25
C ASP A 91 -12.51 -16.72 -0.86
N ALA A 92 -13.38 -16.19 -1.73
CA ALA A 92 -13.13 -14.94 -2.45
C ALA A 92 -12.97 -13.75 -1.51
N ASP A 93 -13.79 -13.68 -0.46
CA ASP A 93 -13.71 -12.63 0.55
C ASP A 93 -12.34 -12.62 1.25
N GLY A 94 -11.91 -13.79 1.73
CA GLY A 94 -10.63 -13.95 2.42
C GLY A 94 -9.43 -13.67 1.52
N VAL A 95 -9.35 -14.34 0.36
CA VAL A 95 -8.21 -14.21 -0.56
C VAL A 95 -8.09 -12.79 -1.10
N LEU A 96 -9.20 -12.16 -1.48
CA LEU A 96 -9.17 -10.78 -1.97
C LEU A 96 -8.82 -9.79 -0.85
N SER A 97 -9.41 -9.94 0.34
CA SER A 97 -9.11 -9.08 1.47
C SER A 97 -7.66 -9.18 1.91
N ASP A 98 -7.09 -10.38 1.93
CA ASP A 98 -5.70 -10.60 2.32
C ASP A 98 -4.74 -10.02 1.28
N ALA A 99 -5.00 -10.19 -0.02
CA ALA A 99 -4.20 -9.54 -1.06
C ALA A 99 -4.26 -8.00 -0.99
N LEU A 100 -5.41 -7.41 -0.65
CA LEU A 100 -5.56 -5.97 -0.43
C LEU A 100 -4.84 -5.49 0.84
N ARG A 101 -4.81 -6.31 1.90
CA ARG A 101 -4.03 -6.04 3.11
C ARG A 101 -2.53 -6.13 2.84
N ASP A 102 -2.10 -7.09 2.03
CA ASP A 102 -0.70 -7.20 1.60
C ASP A 102 -0.28 -5.98 0.79
N LEU A 103 -1.16 -5.44 -0.06
CA LEU A 103 -0.92 -4.15 -0.71
C LEU A 103 -0.72 -3.01 0.31
N ALA A 104 -1.50 -2.98 1.39
CA ALA A 104 -1.33 -1.99 2.45
C ALA A 104 0.02 -2.16 3.18
N ARG A 105 0.44 -3.40 3.44
CA ARG A 105 1.77 -3.71 4.01
C ARG A 105 2.89 -3.25 3.08
N TRP A 106 2.78 -3.53 1.78
CA TRP A 106 3.75 -3.10 0.78
C TRP A 106 3.84 -1.57 0.73
N LEU A 107 2.70 -0.86 0.72
CA LEU A 107 2.67 0.61 0.77
C LEU A 107 3.40 1.15 2.00
N TYR A 108 3.18 0.54 3.16
CA TYR A 108 3.86 0.93 4.39
C TYR A 108 5.38 0.75 4.30
N GLN A 109 5.86 -0.36 3.74
CA GLN A 109 7.30 -0.59 3.52
C GLN A 109 7.91 0.45 2.59
N GLN A 110 7.20 0.85 1.51
CA GLN A 110 7.68 1.91 0.63
C GLN A 110 7.76 3.27 1.34
N LEU A 111 6.79 3.57 2.20
CA LEU A 111 6.79 4.80 3.01
C LEU A 111 7.95 4.80 4.02
N GLU A 112 8.22 3.66 4.66
CA GLU A 112 9.34 3.49 5.59
C GLU A 112 10.69 3.67 4.89
N MET A 113 10.89 3.02 3.74
CA MET A 113 12.10 3.19 2.93
C MET A 113 12.33 4.64 2.51
N GLN A 114 11.26 5.35 2.11
CA GLN A 114 11.37 6.77 1.77
C GLN A 114 11.69 7.63 3.00
N TYR A 115 11.10 7.31 4.14
CA TYR A 115 11.37 8.00 5.39
C TYR A 115 12.84 7.85 5.80
N ASP A 116 13.38 6.63 5.75
CA ASP A 116 14.78 6.34 6.07
C ASP A 116 15.73 7.10 5.14
N TRP A 117 15.40 7.16 3.84
CA TRP A 117 16.19 7.93 2.88
C TRP A 117 16.15 9.43 3.19
N LEU A 118 14.96 10.00 3.41
CA LEU A 118 14.77 11.44 3.69
C LEU A 118 15.38 11.88 5.03
N THR A 119 15.54 10.96 5.98
CA THR A 119 16.14 11.24 7.29
C THR A 119 17.59 10.77 7.40
N SER A 120 18.17 10.26 6.30
CA SER A 120 19.58 9.93 6.23
C SER A 120 20.46 11.17 6.46
N PRO A 121 21.63 11.04 7.11
CA PRO A 121 22.56 12.15 7.31
C PRO A 121 22.85 12.93 6.04
N GLU A 122 23.03 12.23 4.92
CA GLU A 122 23.31 12.82 3.61
C GLU A 122 22.15 13.68 3.10
N ALA A 123 20.91 13.18 3.18
CA ALA A 123 19.73 13.94 2.77
C ALA A 123 19.48 15.15 3.68
N VAL A 124 19.75 15.01 4.99
CA VAL A 124 19.67 16.13 5.95
C VAL A 124 20.72 17.20 5.63
N ASP A 125 21.97 16.81 5.38
CA ASP A 125 23.04 17.73 5.01
C ASP A 125 22.72 18.48 3.72
N GLU A 126 22.25 17.79 2.68
CA GLU A 126 21.81 18.41 1.42
C GLU A 126 20.67 19.41 1.65
N ALA A 127 19.66 19.06 2.46
CA ALA A 127 18.54 19.93 2.77
C ALA A 127 18.95 21.18 3.56
N LEU A 128 19.88 21.04 4.52
CA LEU A 128 20.43 22.15 5.29
C LEU A 128 21.21 23.12 4.38
N ILE A 129 22.08 22.60 3.51
CA ILE A 129 22.84 23.39 2.53
C ILE A 129 21.88 24.11 1.57
N ALA A 130 20.88 23.41 1.02
CA ALA A 130 19.90 23.99 0.10
C ALA A 130 19.06 25.10 0.77
N GLY A 131 18.77 24.98 2.07
CA GLY A 131 18.10 26.00 2.87
C GLY A 131 18.99 27.18 3.27
N GLY A 132 20.28 27.16 2.92
CA GLY A 132 21.25 28.18 3.31
C GLY A 132 21.64 28.13 4.79
N TYR A 133 21.43 26.98 5.44
CA TYR A 133 21.80 26.77 6.84
C TYR A 133 23.12 26.01 6.91
N THR A 134 24.10 26.61 7.61
CA THR A 134 25.38 25.98 7.91
C THR A 134 25.61 25.94 9.42
N PHE A 135 26.13 24.82 9.92
CA PHE A 135 26.37 24.57 11.34
C PHE A 135 27.81 24.13 11.58
N THR A 136 28.42 24.62 12.66
CA THR A 136 29.74 24.18 13.10
C THR A 136 29.67 22.73 13.60
N GLU A 137 30.82 22.08 13.74
CA GLU A 137 30.93 20.73 14.32
C GLU A 137 30.28 20.61 15.72
N THR A 138 30.24 21.71 16.47
CA THR A 138 29.59 21.81 17.79
C THR A 138 28.08 22.12 17.73
N GLY A 139 27.49 22.18 16.53
CA GLY A 139 26.06 22.44 16.30
C GLY A 139 25.65 23.91 16.38
N LEU A 140 26.60 24.87 16.35
CA LEU A 140 26.28 26.30 16.32
C LEU A 140 26.01 26.75 14.88
N ARG A 141 24.89 27.44 14.67
CA ARG A 141 24.59 28.05 13.36
C ARG A 141 25.61 29.14 13.03
N PHE A 142 26.10 29.16 11.79
CA PHE A 142 26.95 30.23 11.28
C PHE A 142 26.57 30.58 9.84
N GLY A 143 26.65 31.88 9.52
CA GLY A 143 26.08 32.46 8.29
C GLY A 143 24.88 33.31 8.60
#